data_AF-A0A7Y7YY90-F1
#
_entry.id   AF-A0A7Y7YY90-F1
#
_cell.length_a   1.000
_cell.length_b   1.000
_cell.length_c   1.000
_cell.angle_alpha   90.00
_cell.angle_beta   90.00
_cell.angle_gamma   90.00
#
_symmetry.space_group_name_H-M   'P 1'
#
loop_
_entity.id
_entity.type
_entity.pdbx_description
1 polymer ?
#
loop_
_entity_poly.entity_id
_entity_poly.type
_entity_poly.pdbx_seq_one_letter_code
_entity_poly.pdbx_strand_id
1 'polypeptide(L)' 'MANEPLPDLVITGPINRVMELEGKRYAVGFVQALGPSIRREPTRTKAIADLTRYAVQQPASVDSGVKIVIDLLKEAG' A
#
# COMPACT_ATOMS: atom_id res chain seq x y z
N MET A 1 20.42 -9.46 17.94
CA MET A 1 21.01 -8.18 17.49
C MET A 1 19.86 -7.32 17.02
N ALA A 2 19.61 -6.19 17.67
CA ALA A 2 18.59 -5.24 17.25
C ALA A 2 19.15 -4.51 16.01
N ASN A 3 18.51 -4.68 14.87
CA ASN A 3 18.88 -3.91 13.68
C ASN A 3 18.44 -2.46 13.93
N GLU A 4 19.33 -1.49 13.79
CA GLU A 4 18.96 -0.07 13.79
C GLU A 4 17.84 0.16 12.76
N PRO A 5 16.82 0.98 13.08
CA PRO A 5 15.79 1.30 12.11
C PRO A 5 16.47 1.94 10.89
N LEU A 6 16.29 1.33 9.72
CA LEU A 6 16.81 1.85 8.47
C LEU A 6 16.32 3.31 8.33
N PRO A 7 17.19 4.24 7.92
CA PRO A 7 16.79 5.63 7.74
C PRO A 7 15.60 5.71 6.78
N ASP A 8 14.65 6.60 7.07
CA ASP A 8 13.51 6.87 6.20
C ASP A 8 14.00 7.14 4.78
N LEU A 9 13.56 6.31 3.84
CA LEU A 9 13.96 6.48 2.46
C LEU A 9 13.32 7.76 1.93
N VAL A 10 14.15 8.79 1.72
CA VAL A 10 13.73 10.08 1.16
C VAL A 10 13.45 9.92 -0.34
N ILE A 11 12.23 9.49 -0.65
CA ILE A 11 11.71 9.34 -2.01
C ILE A 11 11.45 10.74 -2.59
N THR A 12 12.37 11.27 -3.41
CA THR A 12 12.27 12.63 -3.97
C THR A 12 12.44 12.67 -5.49
N GLY A 13 11.85 13.69 -6.12
CA GLY A 13 11.95 13.93 -7.56
C GLY A 13 10.71 13.49 -8.37
N PRO A 14 10.56 13.98 -9.62
CA PRO A 14 9.34 13.78 -10.40
C PRO A 14 8.99 12.31 -10.69
N ILE A 15 9.98 11.48 -11.00
CA ILE A 15 9.76 10.05 -11.31
C ILE A 15 9.22 9.30 -10.09
N ASN A 16 9.83 9.56 -8.94
CA ASN A 16 9.42 8.97 -7.67
C ASN A 16 7.97 9.33 -7.31
N ARG A 17 7.56 10.58 -7.57
CA ARG A 17 6.17 10.99 -7.40
C ARG A 17 5.22 10.26 -8.35
N VAL A 18 5.61 10.06 -9.61
CA VAL A 18 4.80 9.28 -10.56
C VAL A 18 4.66 7.84 -10.09
N MET A 19 5.74 7.21 -9.63
CA MET A 19 5.72 5.83 -9.13
C MET A 19 4.82 5.67 -7.89
N GLU A 20 4.84 6.64 -6.97
CA GLU A 20 3.93 6.67 -5.82
C GLU A 20 2.47 6.78 -6.26
N LEU A 21 2.17 7.68 -7.21
CA LEU A 21 0.82 7.82 -7.74
C LEU A 21 0.34 6.55 -8.46
N GLU A 22 1.22 5.86 -9.20
CA GLU A 22 0.89 4.59 -9.83
C GLU A 22 0.67 3.47 -8.81
N GLY A 23 1.50 3.38 -7.76
CA GLY A 23 1.28 2.44 -6.66
C GLY A 23 -0.06 2.66 -5.96
N LYS A 24 -0.42 3.92 -5.69
CA LYS A 24 -1.71 4.30 -5.13
C LYS A 24 -2.86 3.94 -6.08
N ARG A 25 -2.73 4.26 -7.38
CA ARG A 25 -3.75 3.97 -8.40
C ARG A 25 -4.02 2.47 -8.50
N TYR A 26 -2.97 1.65 -8.53
CA TYR A 26 -3.09 0.19 -8.52
C TYR A 26 -3.86 -0.30 -7.29
N ALA A 27 -3.46 0.12 -6.09
CA ALA A 27 -4.07 -0.33 -4.85
C ALA A 27 -5.56 0.09 -4.75
N VAL A 28 -5.91 1.30 -5.20
CA VAL A 28 -7.30 1.73 -5.30
C VAL A 28 -8.08 0.84 -6.27
N GLY A 29 -7.53 0.54 -7.44
CA GLY A 29 -8.17 -0.35 -8.42
C GLY A 29 -8.42 -1.75 -7.87
N PHE A 30 -7.46 -2.30 -7.13
CA PHE A 30 -7.59 -3.58 -6.44
C PHE A 30 -8.77 -3.57 -5.44
N VAL A 31 -8.86 -2.54 -4.60
CA VAL A 31 -9.95 -2.40 -3.62
C VAL A 31 -11.31 -2.20 -4.31
N GLN A 32 -11.37 -1.38 -5.35
CA GLN A 32 -12.59 -1.14 -6.12
C GLN A 32 -13.11 -2.43 -6.78
N ALA A 33 -12.22 -3.30 -7.27
CA ALA A 33 -12.60 -4.58 -7.86
C ALA A 33 -13.27 -5.54 -6.86
N LEU A 34 -12.98 -5.40 -5.55
CA LEU A 34 -13.65 -6.16 -4.49
C LEU A 34 -15.07 -5.65 -4.21
N GLY A 35 -15.39 -4.42 -4.61
CA GLY A 35 -16.70 -3.81 -4.48
C GLY A 35 -17.23 -3.79 -3.04
N PRO A 36 -18.54 -4.00 -2.81
CA PRO A 36 -19.14 -3.94 -1.48
C PRO A 36 -18.56 -4.96 -0.47
N SER A 37 -17.95 -6.04 -0.95
CA SER A 37 -17.39 -7.11 -0.11
C SER A 37 -16.25 -6.60 0.77
N ILE A 38 -15.55 -5.52 0.40
CA ILE A 38 -14.48 -4.94 1.21
C ILE A 38 -14.94 -4.51 2.60
N ARG A 39 -16.24 -4.27 2.80
CA ARG A 39 -16.82 -3.92 4.11
C ARG A 39 -16.85 -5.10 5.09
N ARG A 40 -16.68 -6.34 4.60
CA ARG A 40 -16.63 -7.53 5.43
C ARG A 40 -15.21 -7.67 5.98
N GLU A 41 -15.11 -7.80 7.29
CA GLU A 41 -13.83 -7.89 8.01
C GLU A 41 -12.88 -8.96 7.42
N PRO A 42 -13.31 -10.19 7.10
CA PRO A 42 -12.42 -11.18 6.48
C PRO A 42 -11.87 -10.77 5.10
N THR A 43 -12.69 -10.10 4.28
CA THR A 43 -12.28 -9.62 2.96
C THR A 43 -11.31 -8.46 3.08
N ARG A 44 -11.56 -7.54 4.01
CA ARG A 44 -10.68 -6.41 4.32
C ARG A 44 -9.32 -6.88 4.84
N THR A 45 -9.30 -7.80 5.81
CA THR A 45 -8.09 -8.39 6.37
C THR A 45 -7.26 -9.09 5.28
N LYS A 46 -7.91 -9.84 4.39
CA LYS A 46 -7.22 -10.45 3.24
C LYS A 46 -6.68 -9.40 2.26
N ALA A 47 -7.44 -8.37 1.94
CA ALA A 47 -7.00 -7.29 1.04
C ALA A 47 -5.77 -6.57 1.59
N ILE A 48 -5.73 -6.28 2.90
CA ILE A 48 -4.57 -5.71 3.59
C ILE A 48 -3.35 -6.63 3.44
N ALA A 49 -3.52 -7.93 3.68
CA ALA A 49 -2.43 -8.91 3.59
C ALA A 49 -1.89 -9.02 2.15
N ASP A 50 -2.77 -9.09 1.15
CA ASP A 50 -2.39 -9.23 -0.25
C ASP A 50 -1.68 -7.95 -0.77
N LEU A 51 -2.19 -6.77 -0.43
CA LEU A 51 -1.53 -5.49 -0.77
C LEU A 51 -0.18 -5.33 -0.05
N THR A 52 -0.08 -5.76 1.22
CA THR A 52 1.19 -5.72 1.97
C THR A 52 2.24 -6.60 1.29
N ARG A 53 1.88 -7.82 0.89
CA ARG A 53 2.78 -8.74 0.17
C ARG A 53 3.21 -8.19 -1.18
N TYR A 54 2.31 -7.52 -1.88
CA TYR A 54 2.63 -6.82 -3.12
C TYR A 54 3.65 -5.70 -2.86
N ALA A 55 3.37 -4.81 -1.89
CA ALA A 55 4.15 -3.62 -1.62
C ALA A 55 5.61 -3.93 -1.22
N VAL A 56 5.84 -4.98 -0.44
CA VAL A 56 7.19 -5.43 -0.02
C VAL A 56 8.10 -5.80 -1.21
N GLN A 57 7.52 -6.19 -2.35
CA GLN A 57 8.27 -6.57 -3.55
C GLN A 57 8.49 -5.39 -4.51
N GLN A 58 8.00 -4.20 -4.17
CA GLN A 58 8.04 -3.04 -5.05
C GLN A 58 9.17 -2.08 -4.68
N PRO A 59 9.60 -1.23 -5.64
CA PRO A 59 10.39 -0.05 -5.31
C PRO A 59 9.67 0.80 -4.27
N ALA A 60 10.43 1.44 -3.38
CA ALA A 60 9.89 2.16 -2.23
C ALA A 60 8.86 3.25 -2.59
N SER A 61 9.01 3.91 -3.74
CA SER A 61 8.04 4.90 -4.24
C SER A 61 6.66 4.25 -4.49
N VAL A 62 6.63 3.09 -5.14
CA VAL A 62 5.38 2.35 -5.39
C VAL A 62 4.80 1.82 -4.07
N ASP A 63 5.65 1.24 -3.23
CA ASP A 63 5.30 0.75 -1.90
C ASP A 63 4.64 1.85 -1.05
N SER A 64 5.21 3.05 -1.03
CA SER A 64 4.63 4.23 -0.35
C SER A 64 3.21 4.52 -0.83
N GLY A 65 2.98 4.51 -2.15
CA GLY A 65 1.65 4.71 -2.72
C GLY A 65 0.64 3.62 -2.30
N VAL A 66 1.08 2.37 -2.23
CA VAL A 66 0.24 1.24 -1.79
C VAL A 66 -0.08 1.33 -0.30
N LYS A 67 0.91 1.70 0.54
CA LYS A 67 0.76 1.85 1.99
C LYS A 67 -0.34 2.86 2.37
N ILE A 68 -0.48 3.96 1.62
CA ILE A 68 -1.57 4.93 1.82
C ILE A 68 -2.94 4.24 1.79
N VAL A 69 -3.17 3.32 0.85
CA VAL A 69 -4.46 2.61 0.74
C VAL A 69 -4.60 1.54 1.83
N ILE A 70 -3.51 0.86 2.19
CA ILE A 70 -3.51 -0.10 3.30
C ILE A 70 -3.93 0.59 4.61
N ASP A 71 -3.40 1.78 4.88
CA ASP A 71 -3.70 2.48 6.13
C ASP A 71 -5.15 2.96 6.17
N LEU A 72 -5.70 3.44 5.06
CA LEU A 72 -7.14 3.71 4.94
C LEU A 72 -8.01 2.46 5.20
N LEU A 73 -7.59 1.28 4.73
CA LEU A 73 -8.31 0.03 4.99
C LEU A 73 -8.25 -0.39 6.47
N LYS A 74 -7.16 -0.09 7.17
CA LYS A 74 -7.03 -0.34 8.62
C LYS A 74 -7.91 0.61 9.43
N GLU A 75 -8.02 1.86 9.01
CA GLU A 75 -8.85 2.89 9.66
C GLU A 75 -10.35 2.71 9.41
N ALA A 76 -10.75 2.14 8.28
CA ALA A 76 -12.13 1.76 7.99
C ALA A 76 -12.62 0.54 8.80
N GLY A 77 -11.83 0.13 9.80
CA GLY A 77 -11.84 -1.09 10.61
C GLY A 77 -12.99 -1.19 11.59
#